data_AF-A0A935X564-F1
#
_entry.id   AF-A0A935X564-F1
#
_cell.length_a   1.000
_cell.length_b   1.000
_cell.length_c   1.000
_cell.angle_alpha   90.00
_cell.angle_beta   90.00
_cell.angle_gamma   90.00
#
_symmetry.space_group_name_H-M   'P 1'
#
loop_
_entity.id
_entity.type
_entity.pdbx_description
1 polymer ?
#
loop_
_entity_poly.entity_id
_entity_poly.type
_entity_poly.pdbx_seq_one_letter_code
_entity_poly.pdbx_strand_id
1 'polypeptide(L)'
;MRPRFPSIVPLPALCVLVAAGLLAAGCASTEIGPNERRPAAAGTPSGTKAAAPATTASGKGGYYLDDGPGADPPPDLDSIPDATPRAEPLHQASLRPYSALGQDYAPLTRLTPYKARGVATWYGRRYHGKPTSTGERYDMYAMTAAHTILPLPSYAKVTSLASGKSVVVRINDRGPFRKDRLIDLSYAAAHRLGLINDGSGMVEVETLLPGASALTVADPEPAPPPVRVQSDPALTPLPPTNGIFLQLGAFSEPGNAEDFARKMRTELSDLPHPVTVVSVSGLYRVQSGPFPDRNTARGEAERVASRLGSRPFVTVR
;
A
#
# COMPACT_ATOMS: atom_id res chain seq x y z
N MET A 1 12.26 49.03 42.70
CA MET A 1 13.10 48.88 43.91
C MET A 1 13.53 47.43 44.07
N ARG A 2 14.71 47.16 44.66
CA ARG A 2 15.26 45.80 44.90
C ARG A 2 14.61 45.14 46.14
N PRO A 3 14.63 43.80 46.23
CA PRO A 3 15.67 43.09 47.02
C PRO A 3 16.15 41.80 46.32
N ARG A 4 17.21 41.06 46.68
CA ARG A 4 18.46 41.18 47.48
C ARG A 4 19.18 39.85 47.20
N PHE A 5 20.46 39.85 46.82
CA PHE A 5 21.29 38.64 46.81
C PHE A 5 21.82 38.33 48.22
N PRO A 6 22.23 37.07 48.48
CA PRO A 6 23.56 36.87 49.06
C PRO A 6 24.42 35.82 48.33
N SER A 7 25.72 35.86 48.66
CA SER A 7 26.91 35.39 47.94
C SER A 7 27.28 33.89 48.02
N ILE A 8 28.10 33.48 47.03
CA ILE A 8 29.14 32.40 46.99
C ILE A 8 30.12 32.45 48.20
N VAL A 9 30.95 31.46 48.60
CA VAL A 9 31.72 30.31 47.98
C VAL A 9 32.12 29.29 49.14
N PRO A 10 32.99 28.23 49.05
CA PRO A 10 33.48 27.33 47.97
C PRO A 10 33.54 25.79 48.33
N LEU A 11 34.18 25.00 47.44
CA LEU A 11 34.76 23.61 47.46
C LEU A 11 35.63 23.22 48.71
N PRO A 12 36.24 21.99 48.86
CA PRO A 12 36.21 20.74 48.03
C PRO A 12 36.19 19.35 48.78
N ALA A 13 36.11 18.27 47.97
CA ALA A 13 36.76 16.94 48.07
C ALA A 13 36.81 16.11 49.39
N LEU A 14 36.37 14.84 49.29
CA LEU A 14 36.94 13.71 50.05
C LEU A 14 36.99 12.44 49.19
N CYS A 15 38.15 11.76 49.18
CA CYS A 15 38.35 10.47 48.53
C CYS A 15 38.13 9.32 49.51
N VAL A 16 37.46 8.23 49.09
CA VAL A 16 37.65 6.89 49.66
C VAL A 16 37.71 5.86 48.52
N LEU A 17 38.50 4.80 48.73
CA LEU A 17 39.05 3.85 47.77
C LEU A 17 38.54 2.42 48.07
N VAL A 18 38.72 1.49 47.11
CA VAL A 18 38.66 0.01 47.31
C VAL A 18 37.22 -0.56 47.49
N ALA A 19 36.82 -1.74 46.97
CA ALA A 19 37.56 -2.94 46.59
C ALA A 19 37.15 -3.60 45.25
N ALA A 20 37.99 -4.52 44.79
CA ALA A 20 37.77 -5.39 43.63
C ALA A 20 37.04 -6.70 43.99
N GLY A 21 36.45 -7.35 42.99
CA GLY A 21 35.89 -8.70 43.08
C GLY A 21 36.00 -9.44 41.75
N LEU A 22 37.01 -10.29 41.60
CA LEU A 22 37.11 -11.26 40.51
C LEU A 22 36.04 -12.35 40.69
N LEU A 23 35.48 -12.84 39.59
CA LEU A 23 35.06 -14.25 39.46
C LEU A 23 35.18 -14.68 38.00
N ALA A 24 36.04 -15.66 37.73
CA ALA A 24 36.24 -16.24 36.42
C ALA A 24 35.33 -17.48 36.23
N ALA A 25 34.83 -17.69 35.02
CA ALA A 25 34.25 -18.96 34.59
C ALA A 25 35.07 -19.50 33.40
N GLY A 26 35.55 -20.74 33.51
CA GLY A 26 36.60 -21.29 32.65
C GLY A 26 36.10 -21.99 31.39
N CYS A 27 37.04 -22.24 30.48
CA CYS A 27 36.86 -23.11 29.32
C CYS A 27 36.94 -24.60 29.72
N ALA A 28 36.22 -25.47 29.02
CA ALA A 28 36.52 -26.89 28.95
C ALA A 28 36.16 -27.45 27.56
N SER A 29 37.04 -28.24 26.97
CA SER A 29 36.84 -28.93 25.69
C SER A 29 37.69 -30.20 25.67
N THR A 30 37.04 -31.36 25.61
CA THR A 30 37.61 -32.72 25.49
C THR A 30 36.43 -33.70 25.34
N GLU A 31 36.49 -34.83 24.64
CA GLU A 31 37.46 -35.34 23.65
C GLU A 31 36.79 -36.39 22.75
N ILE A 32 37.51 -36.93 21.75
CA ILE A 32 37.05 -37.99 20.83
C ILE A 32 37.63 -39.35 21.26
N GLY A 33 36.82 -40.42 21.22
CA GLY A 33 37.27 -41.81 21.43
C GLY A 33 36.61 -42.78 20.43
N PRO A 34 37.34 -43.71 19.77
CA PRO A 34 36.81 -44.55 18.67
C PRO A 34 36.62 -46.06 19.02
N ASN A 35 36.14 -46.82 18.01
CA ASN A 35 36.08 -48.30 17.91
C ASN A 35 34.93 -49.00 18.70
N GLU A 36 34.37 -50.17 18.34
CA GLU A 36 34.68 -51.17 17.29
C GLU A 36 33.40 -51.91 16.77
N ARG A 37 33.49 -53.11 16.17
CA ARG A 37 32.57 -53.65 15.11
C ARG A 37 31.75 -54.91 15.49
N ARG A 38 30.47 -54.97 15.05
CA ARG A 38 29.63 -56.13 14.53
C ARG A 38 29.56 -57.48 15.33
N PRO A 39 28.67 -58.47 14.99
CA PRO A 39 27.52 -58.47 14.07
C PRO A 39 26.19 -59.18 14.56
N ALA A 40 25.08 -58.85 13.87
CA ALA A 40 23.96 -59.71 13.42
C ALA A 40 23.11 -60.60 14.36
N ALA A 41 21.78 -60.38 14.33
CA ALA A 41 20.75 -61.41 14.04
C ALA A 41 19.41 -60.73 13.63
N ALA A 42 18.45 -61.48 13.07
CA ALA A 42 17.28 -60.96 12.34
C ALA A 42 15.97 -60.86 13.15
N GLY A 43 15.03 -60.03 12.68
CA GLY A 43 13.63 -59.98 13.17
C GLY A 43 12.79 -58.84 12.56
N THR A 44 11.96 -59.15 11.56
CA THR A 44 10.93 -58.25 11.00
C THR A 44 9.72 -58.14 11.95
N PRO A 45 8.97 -57.02 12.01
CA PRO A 45 7.89 -56.83 11.02
C PRO A 45 7.57 -55.38 10.59
N SER A 46 7.05 -55.27 9.37
CA SER A 46 6.00 -54.34 8.89
C SER A 46 6.09 -52.80 9.11
N GLY A 47 6.20 -52.09 7.99
CA GLY A 47 5.25 -50.99 7.71
C GLY A 47 5.68 -49.55 7.96
N THR A 48 6.37 -48.91 7.01
CA THR A 48 6.26 -47.44 6.84
C THR A 48 6.51 -46.96 5.41
N LYS A 49 5.49 -46.31 4.84
CA LYS A 49 5.52 -45.17 3.89
C LYS A 49 6.72 -45.07 2.92
N ALA A 50 6.51 -45.52 1.68
CA ALA A 50 7.44 -45.25 0.59
C ALA A 50 7.53 -43.73 0.32
N ALA A 51 8.73 -43.17 0.44
CA ALA A 51 9.03 -41.82 -0.02
C ALA A 51 9.30 -41.83 -1.53
N ALA A 52 8.54 -41.03 -2.29
CA ALA A 52 8.82 -40.70 -3.69
C ALA A 52 9.60 -39.36 -3.75
N PRO A 53 10.39 -39.12 -4.81
CA PRO A 53 11.60 -38.31 -4.70
C PRO A 53 11.35 -36.80 -4.67
N ALA A 54 12.24 -36.09 -3.98
CA ALA A 54 12.35 -34.64 -4.05
C ALA A 54 12.84 -34.21 -5.45
N THR A 55 11.91 -33.85 -6.34
CA THR A 55 12.24 -33.13 -7.57
C THR A 55 12.67 -31.72 -7.25
N THR A 56 13.99 -31.50 -7.24
CA THR A 56 14.64 -30.19 -7.19
C THR A 56 14.40 -29.42 -8.50
N ALA A 57 13.22 -28.82 -8.64
CA ALA A 57 12.88 -27.90 -9.72
C ALA A 57 13.60 -26.56 -9.54
N SER A 58 14.91 -26.53 -9.79
CA SER A 58 15.68 -25.29 -9.93
C SER A 58 15.31 -24.64 -11.27
N GLY A 59 14.34 -23.71 -11.23
CA GLY A 59 13.85 -22.98 -12.39
C GLY A 59 13.60 -21.51 -12.03
N LYS A 60 14.18 -20.59 -12.81
CA LYS A 60 14.21 -19.13 -12.59
C LYS A 60 12.82 -18.48 -12.33
N GLY A 61 12.35 -18.54 -11.09
CA GLY A 61 11.28 -17.70 -10.54
C GLY A 61 11.87 -16.70 -9.56
N GLY A 62 12.47 -15.61 -10.07
CA GLY A 62 13.16 -14.62 -9.24
C GLY A 62 12.20 -13.73 -8.46
N TYR A 63 11.75 -14.19 -7.29
CA TYR A 63 10.94 -13.37 -6.38
C TYR A 63 11.69 -12.09 -5.98
N TYR A 64 10.95 -11.01 -5.82
CA TYR A 64 11.55 -9.69 -5.59
C TYR A 64 12.20 -9.59 -4.19
N LEU A 65 13.49 -9.25 -4.13
CA LEU A 65 14.29 -9.15 -2.89
C LEU A 65 14.28 -10.43 -2.02
N ASP A 66 14.34 -11.61 -2.64
CA ASP A 66 14.29 -12.91 -1.95
C ASP A 66 13.01 -13.09 -1.09
N ASP A 67 11.95 -12.38 -1.44
CA ASP A 67 10.60 -12.66 -0.94
C ASP A 67 10.07 -13.99 -1.54
N GLY A 68 8.83 -14.37 -1.25
CA GLY A 68 8.21 -15.54 -1.90
C GLY A 68 7.29 -16.36 -0.98
N PRO A 69 6.97 -17.62 -1.35
CA PRO A 69 6.12 -18.48 -0.55
C PRO A 69 6.72 -18.77 0.83
N GLY A 70 5.90 -19.30 1.75
CA GLY A 70 6.40 -19.96 2.95
C GLY A 70 7.34 -21.13 2.62
N ALA A 71 8.10 -21.63 3.59
CA ALA A 71 8.89 -22.86 3.38
C ALA A 71 7.93 -24.05 3.19
N ASP A 72 6.92 -24.09 4.06
CA ASP A 72 5.84 -25.07 4.08
C ASP A 72 4.51 -24.28 4.09
N PRO A 73 3.93 -23.95 2.92
CA PRO A 73 2.60 -23.35 2.86
C PRO A 73 1.55 -24.34 3.37
N PRO A 74 0.47 -23.88 4.03
CA PRO A 74 -0.65 -24.74 4.41
C PRO A 74 -1.18 -25.54 3.19
N PRO A 75 -1.56 -26.81 3.35
CA PRO A 75 -1.97 -27.67 2.23
C PRO A 75 -3.31 -27.26 1.60
N ASP A 76 -4.08 -26.38 2.24
CA ASP A 76 -5.47 -26.07 1.92
C ASP A 76 -5.68 -24.56 1.66
N LEU A 77 -4.81 -23.96 0.82
CA LEU A 77 -4.89 -22.54 0.46
C LEU A 77 -6.18 -22.19 -0.30
N ASP A 78 -6.76 -23.14 -1.03
CA ASP A 78 -7.95 -22.91 -1.85
C ASP A 78 -9.24 -22.84 -1.02
N SER A 79 -9.28 -23.46 0.17
CA SER A 79 -10.40 -23.35 1.11
C SER A 79 -10.35 -22.11 2.01
N ILE A 80 -9.30 -21.28 1.91
CA ILE A 80 -9.23 -20.02 2.66
C ILE A 80 -10.36 -19.09 2.19
N PRO A 81 -11.32 -18.71 3.07
CA PRO A 81 -12.48 -17.95 2.66
C PRO A 81 -12.12 -16.51 2.29
N ASP A 82 -12.89 -15.96 1.33
CA ASP A 82 -12.85 -14.55 0.95
C ASP A 82 -13.04 -13.60 2.13
N ALA A 83 -12.43 -12.42 2.06
CA ALA A 83 -12.59 -11.40 3.09
C ALA A 83 -14.03 -10.84 3.10
N THR A 84 -14.78 -11.05 4.17
CA THR A 84 -16.14 -10.52 4.31
C THR A 84 -16.14 -8.99 4.42
N PRO A 85 -16.83 -8.23 3.53
CA PRO A 85 -16.93 -6.78 3.64
C PRO A 85 -17.67 -6.34 4.90
N ARG A 86 -17.11 -5.39 5.64
CA ARG A 86 -17.65 -4.86 6.91
C ARG A 86 -17.60 -3.34 6.96
N ALA A 87 -18.57 -2.74 7.64
CA ALA A 87 -18.58 -1.31 7.95
C ALA A 87 -17.63 -1.05 9.12
N GLU A 88 -16.37 -0.72 8.80
CA GLU A 88 -15.32 -0.46 9.79
C GLU A 88 -14.86 1.00 9.74
N PRO A 89 -14.49 1.62 10.89
CA PRO A 89 -13.96 2.97 10.91
C PRO A 89 -12.67 3.10 10.09
N LEU A 90 -12.56 4.15 9.26
CA LEU A 90 -11.34 4.43 8.51
C LEU A 90 -10.19 4.81 9.45
N HIS A 91 -9.01 4.23 9.21
CA HIS A 91 -7.77 4.52 9.91
C HIS A 91 -7.29 5.94 9.57
N GLN A 92 -7.59 6.90 10.45
CA GLN A 92 -7.47 8.35 10.18
C GLN A 92 -6.07 8.78 9.71
N ALA A 93 -5.01 8.18 10.24
CA ALA A 93 -3.64 8.49 9.82
C ALA A 93 -3.36 8.13 8.35
N SER A 94 -4.01 7.08 7.83
CA SER A 94 -3.84 6.60 6.44
C SER A 94 -4.52 7.46 5.37
N LEU A 95 -5.34 8.44 5.78
CA LEU A 95 -6.08 9.34 4.88
C LEU A 95 -5.25 10.57 4.47
N ARG A 96 -4.09 10.79 5.12
CA ARG A 96 -3.19 11.90 4.82
C ARG A 96 -2.44 11.63 3.50
N PRO A 97 -2.21 12.65 2.65
CA PRO A 97 -1.28 12.54 1.53
C PRO A 97 0.11 12.12 2.03
N TYR A 98 0.81 11.30 1.24
CA TYR A 98 2.12 10.77 1.61
C TYR A 98 3.02 10.58 0.37
N SER A 99 4.33 10.54 0.60
CA SER A 99 5.33 10.28 -0.44
C SER A 99 5.99 8.92 -0.20
N ALA A 100 6.13 8.11 -1.25
CA ALA A 100 6.86 6.84 -1.20
C ALA A 100 7.63 6.60 -2.51
N LEU A 101 8.89 6.17 -2.38
CA LEU A 101 9.85 5.98 -3.50
C LEU A 101 9.90 7.18 -4.49
N GLY A 102 9.80 8.40 -3.97
CA GLY A 102 9.85 9.62 -4.78
C GLY A 102 8.62 9.86 -5.67
N GLN A 103 7.49 9.23 -5.34
CA GLN A 103 6.15 9.52 -5.88
C GLN A 103 5.23 9.98 -4.75
N ASP A 104 4.33 10.92 -5.05
CA ASP A 104 3.34 11.44 -4.10
C ASP A 104 1.97 10.81 -4.36
N TYR A 105 1.24 10.50 -3.28
CA TYR A 105 -0.04 9.83 -3.32
C TYR A 105 -1.06 10.60 -2.46
N ALA A 106 -2.27 10.75 -2.99
CA ALA A 106 -3.41 11.33 -2.29
C ALA A 106 -4.50 10.26 -2.10
N PRO A 107 -4.60 9.65 -0.91
CA PRO A 107 -5.65 8.66 -0.64
C PRO A 107 -7.07 9.21 -0.80
N LEU A 108 -7.98 8.34 -1.19
CA LEU A 108 -9.42 8.56 -1.06
C LEU A 108 -9.76 8.63 0.43
N THR A 109 -10.42 9.72 0.83
CA THR A 109 -10.77 9.99 2.24
C THR A 109 -12.12 9.41 2.66
N ARG A 110 -12.83 8.76 1.72
CA ARG A 110 -14.16 8.16 1.91
C ARG A 110 -14.27 6.88 1.10
N LEU A 111 -15.03 5.90 1.61
CA LEU A 111 -15.46 4.74 0.82
C LEU A 111 -16.35 5.25 -0.33
N THR A 112 -15.94 4.95 -1.56
CA THR A 112 -16.58 5.40 -2.80
C THR A 112 -16.45 4.29 -3.85
N PRO A 113 -17.37 4.17 -4.83
CA PRO A 113 -17.20 3.24 -5.94
C PRO A 113 -15.92 3.52 -6.70
N TYR A 114 -15.07 2.51 -6.84
CA TYR A 114 -13.83 2.53 -7.59
C TYR A 114 -13.72 1.26 -8.42
N LYS A 115 -13.31 1.43 -9.67
CA LYS A 115 -13.08 0.34 -10.61
C LYS A 115 -11.88 0.66 -11.49
N ALA A 116 -10.88 -0.21 -11.51
CA ALA A 116 -9.65 -0.02 -12.29
C ALA A 116 -9.07 -1.33 -12.79
N ARG A 117 -8.31 -1.28 -13.89
CA ARG A 117 -7.53 -2.41 -14.42
C ARG A 117 -6.04 -2.10 -14.36
N GLY A 118 -5.23 -3.11 -14.10
CA GLY A 118 -3.78 -2.97 -14.02
C GLY A 118 -3.08 -4.23 -13.54
N VAL A 119 -1.77 -4.15 -13.32
CA VAL A 119 -0.97 -5.30 -12.86
C VAL A 119 -1.17 -5.50 -11.36
N ALA A 120 -1.63 -6.69 -10.96
CA ALA A 120 -1.46 -7.19 -9.61
C ALA A 120 -0.08 -7.85 -9.47
N THR A 121 0.57 -7.65 -8.33
CA THR A 121 1.64 -8.54 -7.87
C THR A 121 1.31 -9.06 -6.47
N TRP A 122 2.24 -9.73 -5.80
CA TRP A 122 2.04 -10.19 -4.43
C TRP A 122 3.32 -10.10 -3.60
N TYR A 123 3.12 -10.10 -2.27
CA TYR A 123 4.17 -10.02 -1.26
C TYR A 123 4.04 -11.21 -0.31
N GLY A 124 5.16 -11.67 0.24
CA GLY A 124 5.23 -12.97 0.89
C GLY A 124 6.01 -12.98 2.20
N ARG A 125 6.81 -14.02 2.38
CA ARG A 125 7.54 -14.33 3.61
C ARG A 125 8.36 -13.17 4.16
N ARG A 126 8.95 -12.30 3.31
CA ARG A 126 9.78 -11.17 3.72
C ARG A 126 9.00 -10.12 4.53
N TYR A 127 7.68 -10.06 4.35
CA TYR A 127 6.79 -9.12 5.01
C TYR A 127 5.97 -9.76 6.14
N HIS A 128 5.84 -11.08 6.15
CA HIS A 128 5.01 -11.80 7.12
C HIS A 128 5.36 -11.42 8.58
N GLY A 129 4.33 -11.16 9.38
CA GLY A 129 4.45 -10.71 10.77
C GLY A 129 4.88 -9.25 10.96
N LYS A 130 5.11 -8.46 9.90
CA LYS A 130 5.42 -7.02 10.02
C LYS A 130 4.13 -6.18 10.09
N PRO A 131 4.15 -4.99 10.70
CA PRO A 131 2.99 -4.10 10.71
C PRO A 131 2.71 -3.55 9.29
N THR A 132 1.43 -3.54 8.93
CA THR A 132 0.86 -2.83 7.77
C THR A 132 0.59 -1.36 8.09
N SER A 133 0.11 -0.60 7.10
CA SER A 133 -0.29 0.81 7.26
C SER A 133 -1.53 1.07 8.13
N THR A 134 -2.28 0.04 8.53
CA THR A 134 -3.28 0.12 9.62
C THR A 134 -2.72 -0.29 10.98
N GLY A 135 -1.47 -0.78 11.04
CA GLY A 135 -0.85 -1.37 12.23
C GLY A 135 -1.17 -2.85 12.44
N GLU A 136 -2.10 -3.43 11.66
CA GLU A 136 -2.38 -4.87 11.65
C GLU A 136 -1.10 -5.64 11.26
N ARG A 137 -0.85 -6.80 11.87
CA ARG A 137 0.24 -7.70 11.47
C ARG A 137 -0.11 -8.34 10.13
N TYR A 138 0.77 -8.23 9.14
CA TYR A 138 0.56 -8.88 7.84
C TYR A 138 0.65 -10.40 7.96
N ASP A 139 -0.43 -11.08 7.60
CA ASP A 139 -0.48 -12.52 7.38
C ASP A 139 -0.57 -12.80 5.87
N MET A 140 0.37 -13.59 5.35
CA MET A 140 0.41 -13.94 3.93
C MET A 140 -0.66 -14.96 3.52
N TYR A 141 -1.28 -15.62 4.51
CA TYR A 141 -2.39 -16.54 4.32
C TYR A 141 -3.76 -15.90 4.55
N ALA A 142 -3.82 -14.64 5.01
CA ALA A 142 -5.07 -13.89 5.11
C ALA A 142 -5.45 -13.25 3.75
N MET A 143 -6.75 -13.12 3.45
CA MET A 143 -7.25 -12.47 2.23
C MET A 143 -7.13 -10.94 2.31
N THR A 144 -5.89 -10.45 2.15
CA THR A 144 -5.52 -9.03 2.30
C THR A 144 -4.75 -8.51 1.09
N ALA A 145 -4.69 -7.18 0.95
CA ALA A 145 -3.95 -6.51 -0.10
C ALA A 145 -3.50 -5.08 0.29
N ALA A 146 -2.47 -4.59 -0.40
CA ALA A 146 -2.00 -3.22 -0.36
C ALA A 146 -2.50 -2.43 -1.58
N HIS A 147 -3.00 -1.21 -1.35
CA HIS A 147 -3.36 -0.27 -2.42
C HIS A 147 -2.90 1.16 -2.10
N THR A 148 -2.42 1.87 -3.12
CA THR A 148 -1.83 3.22 -2.99
C THR A 148 -2.81 4.27 -2.49
N ILE A 149 -4.01 4.34 -3.09
CA ILE A 149 -5.02 5.36 -2.83
C ILE A 149 -6.34 4.90 -2.18
N LEU A 150 -6.69 3.60 -2.15
CA LEU A 150 -7.96 3.18 -1.54
C LEU A 150 -8.00 3.51 -0.02
N PRO A 151 -9.17 3.80 0.58
CA PRO A 151 -9.26 4.04 2.01
C PRO A 151 -8.83 2.79 2.80
N LEU A 152 -8.23 2.95 3.99
CA LEU A 152 -7.91 1.82 4.86
C LEU A 152 -8.73 1.88 6.17
N PRO A 153 -9.31 0.75 6.64
CA PRO A 153 -9.55 -0.45 5.85
C PRO A 153 -10.60 -0.19 4.75
N SER A 154 -10.54 -0.96 3.67
CA SER A 154 -11.64 -1.10 2.71
C SER A 154 -11.66 -2.52 2.14
N TYR A 155 -12.57 -2.80 1.21
CA TYR A 155 -12.74 -4.12 0.59
C TYR A 155 -12.81 -3.99 -0.92
N ALA A 156 -12.24 -4.96 -1.63
CA ALA A 156 -12.34 -5.02 -3.08
C ALA A 156 -12.47 -6.46 -3.57
N LYS A 157 -13.30 -6.66 -4.59
CA LYS A 157 -13.26 -7.83 -5.46
C LYS A 157 -12.15 -7.61 -6.48
N VAL A 158 -11.25 -8.57 -6.58
CA VAL A 158 -10.15 -8.60 -7.54
C VAL A 158 -10.39 -9.76 -8.48
N THR A 159 -10.48 -9.49 -9.79
CA THR A 159 -10.73 -10.50 -10.83
C THR A 159 -9.52 -10.61 -11.75
N SER A 160 -8.97 -11.81 -11.91
CA SER A 160 -7.92 -12.10 -12.88
C SER A 160 -8.47 -12.03 -14.30
N LEU A 161 -7.89 -11.18 -15.14
CA LEU A 161 -8.32 -11.04 -16.54
C LEU A 161 -7.87 -12.21 -17.42
N ALA A 162 -6.91 -13.03 -16.95
CA ALA A 162 -6.43 -14.20 -17.67
C ALA A 162 -7.31 -15.45 -17.43
N SER A 163 -7.86 -15.61 -16.22
CA SER A 163 -8.59 -16.83 -15.81
C SER A 163 -10.05 -16.60 -15.46
N GLY A 164 -10.51 -15.34 -15.36
CA GLY A 164 -11.86 -14.99 -14.90
C GLY A 164 -12.11 -15.24 -13.41
N LYS A 165 -11.17 -15.90 -12.70
CA LYS A 165 -11.27 -16.13 -11.25
C LYS A 165 -11.30 -14.81 -10.49
N SER A 166 -12.09 -14.76 -9.42
CA SER A 166 -12.17 -13.60 -8.53
C SER A 166 -12.02 -13.97 -7.07
N VAL A 167 -11.49 -13.04 -6.28
CA VAL A 167 -11.43 -13.11 -4.81
C VAL A 167 -11.81 -11.76 -4.20
N VAL A 168 -12.38 -11.76 -3.00
CA VAL A 168 -12.54 -10.55 -2.18
C VAL A 168 -11.42 -10.46 -1.16
N VAL A 169 -10.76 -9.29 -1.12
CA VAL A 169 -9.67 -8.96 -0.18
C VAL A 169 -10.02 -7.73 0.66
N ARG A 170 -9.50 -7.70 1.89
CA ARG A 170 -9.42 -6.50 2.72
C ARG A 170 -8.19 -5.69 2.31
N ILE A 171 -8.39 -4.43 1.94
CA ILE A 171 -7.29 -3.49 1.74
C ILE A 171 -6.89 -2.93 3.12
N ASN A 172 -5.71 -3.30 3.61
CA ASN A 172 -5.19 -2.85 4.91
C ASN A 172 -3.78 -2.23 4.85
N ASP A 173 -3.15 -2.19 3.68
CA ASP A 173 -1.80 -1.63 3.54
C ASP A 173 -1.62 -0.66 2.36
N ARG A 174 -0.50 0.05 2.34
CA ARG A 174 -0.08 1.01 1.30
C ARG A 174 1.00 0.41 0.41
N GLY A 175 0.88 0.69 -0.88
CA GLY A 175 1.69 0.09 -1.95
C GLY A 175 0.76 -0.42 -3.04
N PRO A 176 1.26 -1.04 -4.11
CA PRO A 176 2.67 -1.05 -4.54
C PRO A 176 3.20 0.37 -4.82
N PHE A 177 4.49 0.60 -4.55
CA PHE A 177 5.16 1.87 -4.87
C PHE A 177 6.05 1.79 -6.13
N ARG A 178 6.07 0.63 -6.79
CA ARG A 178 6.72 0.46 -8.10
C ARG A 178 5.76 0.90 -9.20
N LYS A 179 6.31 1.51 -10.25
CA LYS A 179 5.55 1.92 -11.43
C LYS A 179 4.82 0.71 -12.03
N ASP A 180 3.68 1.00 -12.67
CA ASP A 180 2.84 0.08 -13.44
C ASP A 180 2.08 -1.01 -12.66
N ARG A 181 2.24 -1.06 -11.32
CA ARG A 181 1.45 -1.94 -10.44
C ARG A 181 0.24 -1.22 -9.85
N LEU A 182 -0.90 -1.89 -9.83
CA LEU A 182 -2.17 -1.39 -9.28
C LEU A 182 -2.38 -1.82 -7.83
N ILE A 183 -2.12 -3.09 -7.54
CA ILE A 183 -2.43 -3.74 -6.27
C ILE A 183 -1.37 -4.80 -5.95
N ASP A 184 -1.01 -4.94 -4.68
CA ASP A 184 -0.16 -6.04 -4.21
C ASP A 184 -1.03 -6.91 -3.30
N LEU A 185 -1.13 -8.20 -3.62
CA LEU A 185 -1.99 -9.18 -2.94
C LEU A 185 -1.21 -9.98 -1.90
N SER A 186 -1.92 -10.56 -0.93
CA SER A 186 -1.36 -11.63 -0.11
C SER A 186 -1.08 -12.89 -0.94
N TYR A 187 -0.22 -13.77 -0.42
CA TYR A 187 0.11 -15.03 -1.06
C TYR A 187 -1.13 -15.93 -1.27
N ALA A 188 -2.03 -16.04 -0.28
CA ALA A 188 -3.28 -16.80 -0.45
C ALA A 188 -4.23 -16.20 -1.51
N ALA A 189 -4.37 -14.86 -1.56
CA ALA A 189 -5.19 -14.20 -2.57
C ALA A 189 -4.61 -14.39 -3.98
N ALA A 190 -3.29 -14.29 -4.13
CA ALA A 190 -2.59 -14.54 -5.38
C ALA A 190 -2.64 -16.02 -5.81
N HIS A 191 -2.59 -16.98 -4.86
CA HIS A 191 -2.80 -18.41 -5.12
C HIS A 191 -4.16 -18.67 -5.75
N ARG A 192 -5.23 -18.21 -5.10
CA ARG A 192 -6.60 -18.45 -5.56
C ARG A 192 -6.92 -17.77 -6.90
N LEU A 193 -6.25 -16.66 -7.24
CA LEU A 193 -6.31 -16.04 -8.57
C LEU A 193 -5.42 -16.71 -9.64
N GLY A 194 -4.47 -17.56 -9.25
CA GLY A 194 -3.51 -18.23 -10.14
C GLY A 194 -2.28 -17.39 -10.51
N LEU A 195 -1.89 -16.40 -9.70
CA LEU A 195 -0.83 -15.42 -9.99
C LEU A 195 0.55 -15.77 -9.39
N ILE A 196 0.69 -16.95 -8.75
CA ILE A 196 1.92 -17.34 -8.05
C ILE A 196 3.05 -17.66 -9.04
N ASN A 197 2.77 -18.43 -10.09
CA ASN A 197 3.78 -18.90 -11.04
C ASN A 197 4.40 -17.76 -11.84
N ASP A 198 3.57 -16.84 -12.32
CA ASP A 198 4.00 -15.67 -13.11
C ASP A 198 4.45 -14.48 -12.23
N GLY A 199 4.30 -14.59 -10.90
CA GLY A 199 4.58 -13.54 -9.92
C GLY A 199 3.66 -12.30 -10.00
N SER A 200 2.89 -12.17 -11.07
CA SER A 200 2.08 -11.00 -11.41
C SER A 200 1.04 -11.34 -12.48
N GLY A 201 0.04 -10.48 -12.67
CA GLY A 201 -0.89 -10.61 -13.78
C GLY A 201 -1.88 -9.44 -13.87
N MET A 202 -2.58 -9.34 -15.00
CA MET A 202 -3.58 -8.30 -15.21
C MET A 202 -4.87 -8.62 -14.44
N VAL A 203 -5.34 -7.66 -13.65
CA VAL A 203 -6.58 -7.77 -12.86
C VAL A 203 -7.51 -6.59 -13.10
N GLU A 204 -8.78 -6.79 -12.77
CA GLU A 204 -9.76 -5.73 -12.48
C GLU A 204 -10.00 -5.66 -10.96
N VAL A 205 -9.87 -4.48 -10.38
CA VAL A 205 -10.11 -4.19 -8.96
C VAL A 205 -11.38 -3.37 -8.84
N GLU A 206 -12.35 -3.85 -8.06
CA GLU A 206 -13.65 -3.22 -7.85
C GLU A 206 -13.97 -3.14 -6.35
N THR A 207 -14.14 -1.94 -5.80
CA THR A 207 -14.41 -1.77 -4.36
C THR A 207 -15.80 -2.28 -3.97
N LEU A 208 -15.87 -2.98 -2.84
CA LEU A 208 -17.13 -3.41 -2.24
C LEU A 208 -17.51 -2.49 -1.08
N LEU A 209 -18.68 -1.87 -1.18
CA LEU A 209 -19.21 -1.02 -0.12
C LEU A 209 -20.01 -1.86 0.89
N PRO A 210 -19.73 -1.76 2.20
CA PRO A 210 -20.48 -2.50 3.21
C PRO A 210 -21.94 -2.02 3.23
N GLY A 211 -22.87 -2.97 3.22
CA GLY A 211 -24.31 -2.72 3.04
C GLY A 211 -24.84 -3.01 1.62
N ALA A 212 -23.98 -3.15 0.61
CA ALA A 212 -24.38 -3.57 -0.75
C ALA A 212 -24.45 -5.11 -0.93
N SER A 213 -24.45 -5.86 0.16
CA SER A 213 -24.23 -7.32 0.18
C SER A 213 -25.48 -8.14 -0.16
N ALA A 214 -25.94 -8.09 -1.42
CA ALA A 214 -26.87 -9.10 -1.97
C ALA A 214 -26.96 -9.18 -3.51
N LEU A 215 -26.21 -8.37 -4.29
CA LEU A 215 -26.22 -8.50 -5.75
C LEU A 215 -25.32 -9.64 -6.23
N THR A 216 -25.90 -10.84 -6.13
CA THR A 216 -25.50 -12.05 -6.87
C THR A 216 -25.29 -11.74 -8.35
N VAL A 217 -24.38 -12.49 -8.96
CA VAL A 217 -24.18 -12.53 -10.42
C VAL A 217 -25.52 -12.81 -11.11
N ALA A 218 -25.98 -11.83 -11.89
CA ALA A 218 -27.00 -11.97 -12.92
C ALA A 218 -26.55 -11.12 -14.10
N ASP A 219 -26.80 -11.60 -15.33
CA ASP A 219 -26.45 -10.90 -16.56
C ASP A 219 -27.07 -9.48 -16.63
N PRO A 220 -26.45 -8.55 -17.37
CA PRO A 220 -26.96 -7.18 -17.47
C PRO A 220 -28.28 -7.12 -18.25
N GLU A 221 -29.40 -7.09 -17.54
CA GLU A 221 -30.70 -6.69 -18.08
C GLU A 221 -30.64 -5.21 -18.54
N PRO A 222 -31.21 -4.86 -19.71
CA PRO A 222 -30.95 -3.56 -20.34
C PRO A 222 -31.51 -2.38 -19.54
N ALA A 223 -30.71 -1.31 -19.48
CA ALA A 223 -31.06 -0.10 -18.73
C ALA A 223 -32.33 0.60 -19.28
N PRO A 224 -33.23 1.10 -18.41
CA PRO A 224 -34.35 1.94 -18.82
C PRO A 224 -33.85 3.30 -19.35
N PRO A 225 -34.64 3.99 -20.20
CA PRO A 225 -34.20 5.21 -20.87
C PRO A 225 -33.96 6.37 -19.88
N PRO A 226 -32.95 7.25 -20.15
CA PRO A 226 -32.61 8.33 -19.24
C PRO A 226 -33.70 9.42 -19.23
N VAL A 227 -34.29 9.66 -18.06
CA VAL A 227 -35.12 10.84 -17.81
C VAL A 227 -34.22 12.08 -17.85
N ARG A 228 -34.52 13.01 -18.76
CA ARG A 228 -33.78 14.26 -18.90
C ARG A 228 -34.11 15.20 -17.74
N VAL A 229 -33.15 15.43 -16.85
CA VAL A 229 -33.18 16.60 -15.96
C VAL A 229 -32.75 17.82 -16.79
N GLN A 230 -33.56 18.88 -16.76
CA GLN A 230 -33.24 20.12 -17.47
C GLN A 230 -32.05 20.82 -16.80
N SER A 231 -31.12 21.30 -17.62
CA SER A 231 -29.86 21.92 -17.19
C SER A 231 -30.00 23.42 -16.97
N ASP A 232 -29.53 23.92 -15.82
CA ASP A 232 -29.23 25.34 -15.63
C ASP A 232 -28.12 25.79 -16.60
N PRO A 233 -28.26 26.94 -17.30
CA PRO A 233 -27.35 27.32 -18.38
C PRO A 233 -26.17 28.18 -17.91
N ALA A 234 -25.44 27.74 -16.87
CA ALA A 234 -24.28 28.49 -16.37
C ALA A 234 -23.24 27.64 -15.63
N LEU A 235 -22.68 26.63 -16.31
CA LEU A 235 -21.34 26.05 -16.07
C LEU A 235 -21.13 24.96 -17.12
N THR A 236 -20.40 25.25 -18.20
CA THR A 236 -20.09 24.27 -19.24
C THR A 236 -19.29 23.12 -18.61
N PRO A 237 -19.81 21.87 -18.56
CA PRO A 237 -19.01 20.75 -18.07
C PRO A 237 -17.96 20.46 -19.13
N LEU A 238 -16.71 20.86 -18.88
CA LEU A 238 -15.61 20.47 -19.74
C LEU A 238 -15.48 18.94 -19.70
N PRO A 239 -15.25 18.28 -20.85
CA PRO A 239 -15.19 16.82 -20.92
C PRO A 239 -14.08 16.27 -20.01
N PRO A 240 -14.20 15.03 -19.51
CA PRO A 240 -13.12 14.37 -18.77
C PRO A 240 -11.90 14.27 -19.69
N THR A 241 -10.97 15.20 -19.48
CA THR A 241 -9.78 15.33 -20.32
C THR A 241 -8.72 14.46 -19.69
N ASN A 242 -8.55 13.23 -20.21
CA ASN A 242 -7.44 12.36 -19.82
C ASN A 242 -6.14 13.16 -19.94
N GLY A 243 -5.42 13.35 -18.84
CA GLY A 243 -4.37 14.37 -18.78
C GLY A 243 -3.66 14.46 -17.44
N ILE A 244 -2.45 15.01 -17.49
CA ILE A 244 -1.59 15.20 -16.33
C ILE A 244 -1.71 16.66 -15.91
N PHE A 245 -2.05 16.91 -14.65
CA PHE A 245 -2.33 18.25 -14.12
C PHE A 245 -1.48 18.52 -12.88
N LEU A 246 -1.08 19.77 -12.73
CA LEU A 246 -0.44 20.28 -11.53
C LEU A 246 -1.51 20.89 -10.61
N GLN A 247 -1.87 20.20 -9.54
CA GLN A 247 -2.82 20.68 -8.54
C GLN A 247 -2.11 21.62 -7.55
N LEU A 248 -2.50 22.90 -7.57
CA LEU A 248 -1.99 23.97 -6.71
C LEU A 248 -2.76 24.05 -5.38
N GLY A 249 -4.03 23.64 -5.36
CA GLY A 249 -4.87 23.67 -4.15
C GLY A 249 -6.19 22.92 -4.30
N ALA A 250 -6.89 22.68 -3.19
CA ALA A 250 -8.24 22.13 -3.17
C ALA A 250 -9.02 22.69 -1.98
N PHE A 251 -10.25 23.15 -2.23
CA PHE A 251 -11.08 23.90 -1.28
C PHE A 251 -12.51 23.34 -1.26
N SER A 252 -13.19 23.47 -0.11
CA SER A 252 -14.61 23.14 0.04
C SER A 252 -15.54 24.23 -0.51
N GLU A 253 -15.07 25.47 -0.54
CA GLU A 253 -15.85 26.64 -0.96
C GLU A 253 -15.36 27.18 -2.32
N PRO A 254 -16.27 27.60 -3.21
CA PRO A 254 -15.90 28.11 -4.53
C PRO A 254 -15.12 29.42 -4.45
N GLY A 255 -15.56 30.37 -3.62
CA GLY A 255 -14.91 31.68 -3.48
C GLY A 255 -13.44 31.56 -3.07
N ASN A 256 -13.13 30.75 -2.07
CA ASN A 256 -11.74 30.52 -1.63
C ASN A 256 -10.88 29.90 -2.75
N ALA A 257 -11.45 29.01 -3.57
CA ALA A 257 -10.74 28.45 -4.72
C ALA A 257 -10.49 29.47 -5.84
N GLU A 258 -11.46 30.35 -6.11
CA GLU A 258 -11.32 31.43 -7.08
C GLU A 258 -10.33 32.49 -6.62
N ASP A 259 -10.39 32.90 -5.35
CA ASP A 259 -9.47 33.85 -4.72
C ASP A 259 -8.04 33.34 -4.78
N PHE A 260 -7.82 32.07 -4.39
CA PHE A 260 -6.55 31.40 -4.55
C PHE A 260 -6.12 31.32 -6.02
N ALA A 261 -7.01 30.92 -6.94
CA ALA A 261 -6.69 30.86 -8.36
C ALA A 261 -6.32 32.22 -8.97
N ARG A 262 -6.97 33.33 -8.56
CA ARG A 262 -6.58 34.68 -8.98
C ARG A 262 -5.17 35.03 -8.48
N LYS A 263 -4.87 34.75 -7.21
CA LYS A 263 -3.51 34.90 -6.66
C LYS A 263 -2.48 34.08 -7.43
N MET A 264 -2.77 32.80 -7.68
CA MET A 264 -1.87 31.88 -8.40
C MET A 264 -1.62 32.32 -9.86
N ARG A 265 -2.61 32.91 -10.55
CA ARG A 265 -2.43 33.46 -11.91
C ARG A 265 -1.46 34.65 -11.93
N THR A 266 -1.45 35.45 -10.87
CA THR A 266 -0.52 36.58 -10.73
C THR A 266 0.90 36.10 -10.39
N GLU A 267 1.02 35.22 -9.38
CA GLU A 267 2.33 34.74 -8.89
C GLU A 267 3.02 33.75 -9.85
N LEU A 268 2.25 33.02 -10.67
CA LEU A 268 2.73 32.02 -11.64
C LEU A 268 2.35 32.38 -13.09
N SER A 269 2.53 33.65 -13.46
CA SER A 269 2.23 34.17 -14.79
C SER A 269 3.10 33.59 -15.92
N ASP A 270 4.18 32.89 -15.58
CA ASP A 270 5.10 32.18 -16.49
C ASP A 270 4.89 30.64 -16.53
N LEU A 271 3.77 30.15 -15.98
CA LEU A 271 3.36 28.76 -16.21
C LEU A 271 2.98 28.54 -17.69
N PRO A 272 3.38 27.41 -18.31
CA PRO A 272 3.04 27.10 -19.70
C PRO A 272 1.55 26.81 -19.91
N HIS A 273 0.79 26.54 -18.84
CA HIS A 273 -0.65 26.25 -18.91
C HIS A 273 -1.43 27.08 -17.88
N PRO A 274 -2.62 27.62 -18.25
CA PRO A 274 -3.38 28.50 -17.38
C PRO A 274 -3.85 27.80 -16.10
N VAL A 275 -3.90 28.54 -15.00
CA VAL A 275 -4.50 28.07 -13.76
C VAL A 275 -6.03 28.12 -13.87
N THR A 276 -6.68 26.98 -13.65
CA THR A 276 -8.13 26.76 -13.74
C THR A 276 -8.67 26.25 -12.40
N VAL A 277 -9.96 26.51 -12.14
CA VAL A 277 -10.69 25.92 -11.02
C VAL A 277 -11.63 24.86 -11.59
N VAL A 278 -11.61 23.65 -11.03
CA VAL A 278 -12.48 22.55 -11.44
C VAL A 278 -13.16 21.92 -10.23
N SER A 279 -14.49 21.80 -10.28
CA SER A 279 -15.25 21.09 -9.24
C SER A 279 -15.19 19.59 -9.50
N VAL A 280 -14.65 18.82 -8.55
CA VAL A 280 -14.60 17.35 -8.62
C VAL A 280 -14.92 16.76 -7.25
N SER A 281 -15.96 15.92 -7.20
CA SER A 281 -16.43 15.23 -5.99
C SER A 281 -16.74 16.18 -4.82
N GLY A 282 -17.33 17.35 -5.11
CA GLY A 282 -17.69 18.35 -4.10
C GLY A 282 -16.54 19.19 -3.57
N LEU A 283 -15.36 19.15 -4.22
CA LEU A 283 -14.21 20.02 -3.92
C LEU A 283 -13.81 20.83 -5.14
N TYR A 284 -13.53 22.11 -4.94
CA TYR A 284 -13.02 23.04 -5.94
C TYR A 284 -11.51 22.95 -5.97
N ARG A 285 -10.95 22.39 -7.05
CA ARG A 285 -9.51 22.18 -7.20
C ARG A 285 -8.91 23.21 -8.12
N VAL A 286 -7.84 23.83 -7.67
CA VAL A 286 -7.07 24.81 -8.44
C VAL A 286 -5.91 24.07 -9.09
N GLN A 287 -5.85 24.06 -10.43
CA GLN A 287 -4.91 23.24 -11.19
C GLN A 287 -4.42 23.93 -12.47
N SER A 288 -3.24 23.54 -12.95
CA SER A 288 -2.65 23.94 -14.25
C SER A 288 -2.39 22.70 -15.10
N GLY A 289 -2.56 22.78 -16.42
CA GLY A 289 -2.41 21.68 -17.38
C GLY A 289 -3.48 21.69 -18.48
N PRO A 290 -3.60 20.63 -19.29
CA PRO A 290 -2.87 19.36 -19.19
C PRO A 290 -1.42 19.46 -19.67
N PHE A 291 -0.53 18.70 -19.04
CA PHE A 291 0.87 18.52 -19.44
C PHE A 291 1.03 17.27 -20.33
N PRO A 292 2.01 17.26 -21.26
CA PRO A 292 2.22 16.13 -22.17
C PRO A 292 2.71 14.86 -21.46
N ASP A 293 3.49 15.00 -20.39
CA ASP A 293 4.06 13.88 -19.63
C ASP A 293 4.31 14.25 -18.14
N ARG A 294 4.55 13.22 -17.31
CA ARG A 294 4.72 13.39 -15.86
C ARG A 294 6.06 14.04 -15.47
N ASN A 295 7.11 13.90 -16.27
CA ASN A 295 8.41 14.52 -15.98
C ASN A 295 8.33 16.02 -16.22
N THR A 296 7.69 16.46 -17.32
CA THR A 296 7.41 17.87 -17.58
C THR A 296 6.55 18.48 -16.46
N ALA A 297 5.44 17.82 -16.08
CA ALA A 297 4.61 18.28 -14.97
C ALA A 297 5.35 18.35 -13.62
N ARG A 298 6.32 17.45 -13.39
CA ARG A 298 7.15 17.43 -12.18
C ARG A 298 8.22 18.52 -12.17
N GLY A 299 8.90 18.77 -13.28
CA GLY A 299 9.86 19.87 -13.40
C GLY A 299 9.19 21.22 -13.12
N GLU A 300 7.98 21.39 -13.63
CA GLU A 300 7.12 22.55 -13.31
C GLU A 300 6.70 22.58 -11.84
N ALA A 301 6.30 21.45 -11.26
CA ALA A 301 6.00 21.37 -9.82
C ALA A 301 7.18 21.81 -8.94
N GLU A 302 8.40 21.40 -9.29
CA GLU A 302 9.64 21.74 -8.59
C GLU A 302 10.01 23.22 -8.77
N ARG A 303 9.82 23.78 -9.99
CA ARG A 303 9.96 25.21 -10.28
C ARG A 303 8.99 26.06 -9.46
N VAL A 304 7.72 25.70 -9.44
CA VAL A 304 6.67 26.38 -8.64
C VAL A 304 6.96 26.27 -7.14
N ALA A 305 7.39 25.11 -6.65
CA ALA A 305 7.69 24.89 -5.25
C ALA A 305 8.78 25.82 -4.70
N SER A 306 9.80 26.13 -5.52
CA SER A 306 10.88 27.06 -5.15
C SER A 306 10.41 28.51 -4.92
N ARG A 307 9.23 28.87 -5.46
CA ARG A 307 8.65 30.23 -5.30
C ARG A 307 7.58 30.31 -4.22
N LEU A 308 6.76 29.26 -4.07
CA LEU A 308 5.63 29.25 -3.12
C LEU A 308 5.99 28.71 -1.73
N GLY A 309 7.22 28.22 -1.52
CA GLY A 309 7.62 27.52 -0.30
C GLY A 309 6.86 26.22 -0.02
N SER A 310 6.05 25.75 -0.97
CA SER A 310 5.16 24.60 -0.85
C SER A 310 5.07 23.87 -2.18
N ARG A 311 5.14 22.52 -2.15
CA ARG A 311 5.13 21.68 -3.36
C ARG A 311 3.70 21.45 -3.86
N PRO A 312 3.33 21.93 -5.06
CA PRO A 312 2.09 21.51 -5.72
C PRO A 312 2.15 20.04 -6.16
N PHE A 313 0.98 19.39 -6.24
CA PHE A 313 0.88 17.94 -6.47
C PHE A 313 0.63 17.62 -7.94
N VAL A 314 1.42 16.71 -8.53
CA VAL A 314 1.12 16.18 -9.86
C VAL A 314 0.02 15.12 -9.76
N THR A 315 -1.12 15.38 -10.42
CA THR A 315 -2.29 14.51 -10.50
C THR A 315 -2.47 14.02 -11.94
N VAL A 316 -3.01 12.81 -12.10
CA VAL A 316 -3.47 12.31 -13.42
C VAL A 316 -4.97 12.09 -13.34
N ARG A 317 -5.66 12.45 -14.42
CA ARG A 317 -7.10 12.29 -14.64
C ARG A 317 -7.35 11.66 -15.99
#